data_AF-A0A0L0N0K5-F1
#
_entry.id   AF-A0A0L0N0K5-F1
#
_cell.length_a   1.000
_cell.length_b   1.000
_cell.length_c   1.000
_cell.angle_alpha   90.00
_cell.angle_beta   90.00
_cell.angle_gamma   90.00
#
_symmetry.space_group_name_H-M   'P 1'
#
loop_
_entity.id
_entity.type
_entity.pdbx_description
1 polymer ?
#
loop_
_entity_poly.entity_id
_entity_poly.type
_entity_poly.pdbx_seq_one_letter_code
_entity_poly.pdbx_strand_id
1 'polypeptide(L)'
;MAQPGPPGSIDTLHDLLVMQRLLLVKKRQSNSRPHEQFEMQVQDEFRWRFNRQGALGEGLVASSEEGRAVRQTVKNRWMQWGIWERNWTDGPIGWSWRAGGSSEQWVASEENYSRPYYMFHNLVFVERKRIQAELRQAGSVDGELPDTNTRAYDRVRRFWLTSGIWRMPWGVIPGMSWKHEHALGVIDKEEMENTLENLKIGPSGRALSGSEDAEEEGMTNFQ
;
A
#
# COMPACT_ATOMS: atom_id res chain seq x y z
N MET A 1 -22.49 5.79 54.74
CA MET A 1 -23.09 5.61 53.39
C MET A 1 -22.18 6.32 52.41
N ALA A 2 -21.39 5.58 51.63
CA ALA A 2 -20.48 6.16 50.64
C ALA A 2 -21.24 6.36 49.32
N GLN A 3 -21.22 7.58 48.79
CA GLN A 3 -21.74 7.91 47.47
C GLN A 3 -20.86 7.23 46.39
N PRO A 4 -21.44 6.59 45.36
CA PRO A 4 -20.66 6.09 44.23
C PRO A 4 -20.10 7.29 43.43
N GLY A 5 -18.78 7.29 43.23
CA GLY A 5 -18.10 8.30 42.41
C GLY A 5 -18.58 8.28 40.95
N PRO A 6 -18.44 9.39 40.22
CA PRO A 6 -18.96 9.51 38.85
C PRO A 6 -18.21 8.55 37.91
N PRO A 7 -18.92 7.82 37.04
CA PRO A 7 -18.30 6.96 36.04
C PRO A 7 -17.72 7.84 34.94
N GLY A 8 -16.45 8.22 35.06
CA GLY A 8 -15.81 9.08 34.06
C GLY A 8 -14.30 9.03 34.13
N SER A 9 -13.68 8.46 33.10
CA SER A 9 -12.87 9.24 32.15
C SER A 9 -11.85 8.38 31.41
N ILE A 10 -11.32 7.30 32.02
CA ILE A 10 -10.21 6.54 31.43
C ILE A 10 -10.73 5.42 30.51
N ASP A 11 -11.74 4.66 30.94
CA ASP A 11 -12.30 3.56 30.14
C ASP A 11 -12.94 4.08 28.85
N THR A 12 -13.65 5.21 28.91
CA THR A 12 -14.31 5.81 27.73
C THR A 12 -13.32 6.34 26.70
N LEU A 13 -12.19 6.93 27.13
CA LEU A 13 -11.16 7.41 26.21
C LEU A 13 -10.40 6.25 25.56
N HIS A 14 -10.08 5.21 26.34
CA HIS A 14 -9.48 3.99 25.84
C HIS A 14 -10.39 3.32 24.79
N ASP A 15 -11.69 3.19 25.07
CA ASP A 15 -12.67 2.61 24.16
C ASP A 15 -12.81 3.42 22.86
N LEU A 16 -12.81 4.75 22.95
CA LEU A 16 -12.82 5.62 21.77
C LEU A 16 -11.58 5.43 20.88
N LEU A 17 -10.39 5.31 21.49
CA LEU A 17 -9.14 5.07 20.76
C LEU A 17 -9.14 3.69 20.10
N VAL A 18 -9.61 2.65 20.80
CA VAL A 18 -9.77 1.30 20.24
C VAL A 18 -10.74 1.33 19.04
N MET A 19 -11.88 2.02 19.18
CA MET A 19 -12.84 2.16 18.08
C MET A 19 -12.26 2.92 16.89
N GLN A 20 -11.55 4.01 17.11
CA GLN A 20 -10.91 4.77 16.05
C GLN A 20 -9.87 3.91 15.30
N ARG A 21 -9.07 3.14 16.03
CA ARG A 21 -8.10 2.19 15.46
C ARG A 21 -8.79 1.12 14.62
N LEU A 22 -9.83 0.47 15.14
CA LEU A 22 -10.56 -0.57 14.41
C LEU A 22 -11.21 -0.03 13.14
N LEU A 23 -11.75 1.19 13.18
CA LEU A 23 -12.28 1.86 11.98
C LEU A 23 -11.20 2.09 10.93
N LEU A 24 -10.01 2.55 11.34
CA LEU A 24 -8.88 2.74 10.44
C LEU A 24 -8.42 1.42 9.81
N VAL A 25 -8.27 0.37 10.62
CA VAL A 25 -7.90 -0.99 10.15
C VAL A 25 -8.94 -1.50 9.16
N LYS A 26 -10.23 -1.34 9.47
CA LYS A 26 -11.32 -1.76 8.59
C LYS A 26 -11.30 -0.99 7.25
N LYS A 27 -11.01 0.32 7.28
CA LYS A 27 -10.86 1.12 6.05
C LYS A 27 -9.65 0.70 5.22
N ARG A 28 -8.49 0.51 5.85
CA ARG A 28 -7.26 0.05 5.18
C ARG A 28 -7.45 -1.34 4.57
N GLN A 29 -8.13 -2.22 5.30
CA GLN A 29 -8.51 -3.54 4.80
C GLN A 29 -9.40 -3.40 3.54
N SER A 30 -10.44 -2.57 3.59
CA SER A 30 -11.34 -2.39 2.43
C SER A 30 -10.66 -1.81 1.20
N ASN A 31 -9.58 -1.03 1.36
CA ASN A 31 -8.84 -0.46 0.23
C ASN A 31 -8.24 -1.53 -0.70
N SER A 32 -8.09 -2.77 -0.23
CA SER A 32 -7.63 -3.90 -1.07
C SER A 32 -8.73 -4.56 -1.91
N ARG A 33 -9.96 -4.03 -1.90
CA ARG A 33 -11.08 -4.55 -2.70
C ARG A 33 -11.04 -4.05 -4.14
N PRO A 34 -11.70 -4.75 -5.08
CA PRO A 34 -11.70 -4.37 -6.50
C PRO A 34 -12.16 -2.94 -6.76
N HIS A 35 -13.29 -2.54 -6.18
CA HIS A 35 -13.83 -1.19 -6.38
C HIS A 35 -12.83 -0.12 -5.92
N GLU A 36 -12.29 -0.28 -4.70
CA GLU A 36 -11.38 0.73 -4.14
C GLU A 36 -10.07 0.79 -4.91
N GLN A 37 -9.53 -0.36 -5.33
CA GLN A 37 -8.34 -0.40 -6.20
C GLN A 37 -8.60 0.32 -7.52
N PHE A 38 -9.76 0.11 -8.12
CA PHE A 38 -10.12 0.74 -9.38
C PHE A 38 -10.22 2.26 -9.23
N GLU A 39 -10.98 2.75 -8.24
CA GLU A 39 -11.14 4.18 -7.99
C GLU A 39 -9.80 4.86 -7.66
N MET A 40 -8.95 4.23 -6.85
CA MET A 40 -7.62 4.77 -6.56
C MET A 40 -6.74 4.86 -7.81
N GLN A 41 -6.80 3.88 -8.72
CA GLN A 41 -6.07 3.95 -9.99
C GLN A 41 -6.63 5.01 -10.94
N VAL A 42 -7.95 5.24 -10.93
CA VAL A 42 -8.59 6.33 -11.68
C VAL A 42 -8.10 7.67 -11.16
N GLN A 43 -8.08 7.88 -9.84
CA GLN A 43 -7.57 9.11 -9.24
C GLN A 43 -6.06 9.31 -9.52
N ASP A 44 -5.27 8.24 -9.47
CA ASP A 44 -3.84 8.31 -9.77
C ASP A 44 -3.57 8.65 -11.25
N GLU A 45 -4.28 8.00 -12.17
CA GLU A 45 -4.20 8.31 -13.60
C GLU A 45 -4.67 9.74 -13.89
N PHE A 46 -5.72 10.20 -13.21
CA PHE A 46 -6.19 11.57 -13.28
C PHE A 46 -5.07 12.54 -12.85
N ARG A 47 -4.55 12.37 -11.64
CA ARG A 47 -3.48 13.20 -11.10
C ARG A 47 -2.26 13.23 -12.01
N TRP A 48 -1.83 12.09 -12.55
CA TRP A 48 -0.70 12.02 -13.48
C TRP A 48 -0.95 12.84 -14.77
N ARG A 49 -2.16 12.76 -15.35
CA ARG A 49 -2.49 13.52 -16.57
C ARG A 49 -2.63 15.02 -16.33
N PHE A 50 -3.18 15.43 -15.19
CA PHE A 50 -3.54 16.83 -14.93
C PHE A 50 -2.46 17.61 -14.18
N ASN A 51 -1.65 16.96 -13.33
CA ASN A 51 -0.42 17.59 -12.84
C ASN A 51 0.58 17.91 -13.97
N ARG A 52 0.44 17.25 -15.14
CA ARG A 52 1.19 17.54 -16.36
C ARG A 52 0.75 18.82 -17.07
N GLN A 53 -0.43 19.38 -16.74
CA GLN A 53 -1.01 20.57 -17.39
C GLN A 53 -1.11 21.80 -16.47
N GLY A 54 -0.70 21.72 -15.21
CA GLY A 54 -0.66 22.88 -14.31
C GLY A 54 -2.02 23.48 -13.96
N ALA A 55 -3.11 22.70 -13.97
CA ALA A 55 -4.47 23.21 -13.74
C ALA A 55 -5.19 22.56 -12.52
N LEU A 56 -5.67 23.45 -11.65
CA LEU A 56 -6.47 23.38 -10.42
C LEU A 56 -7.43 22.19 -10.16
N GLY A 57 -7.48 21.76 -8.88
CA GLY A 57 -8.70 21.47 -8.10
C GLY A 57 -9.28 20.04 -8.12
N GLU A 58 -9.09 19.28 -7.03
CA GLU A 58 -9.49 17.87 -6.81
C GLU A 58 -11.00 17.52 -6.90
N GLY A 59 -11.92 18.49 -7.04
CA GLY A 59 -13.34 18.26 -6.80
C GLY A 59 -14.29 18.25 -8.00
N LEU A 60 -13.99 18.96 -9.10
CA LEU A 60 -14.98 19.24 -10.16
C LEU A 60 -14.89 18.30 -11.39
N VAL A 61 -13.82 17.51 -11.50
CA VAL A 61 -13.43 16.87 -12.78
C VAL A 61 -13.81 15.39 -12.89
N ALA A 62 -14.29 14.75 -11.82
CA ALA A 62 -14.69 13.33 -11.87
C ALA A 62 -15.94 13.07 -12.75
N SER A 63 -16.79 14.09 -12.95
CA SER A 63 -17.98 14.02 -13.81
C SER A 63 -17.76 14.64 -15.20
N SER A 64 -16.56 15.16 -15.48
CA SER A 64 -16.25 15.75 -16.77
C SER A 64 -15.98 14.67 -17.83
N GLU A 65 -15.95 15.06 -19.10
CA GLU A 65 -15.58 14.17 -20.19
C GLU A 65 -14.18 13.58 -19.99
N GLU A 66 -13.28 14.36 -19.40
CA GLU A 66 -11.94 13.95 -19.01
C GLU A 66 -11.94 12.88 -17.90
N GLY A 67 -12.78 13.04 -16.87
CA GLY A 67 -12.96 12.03 -15.83
C GLY A 67 -13.41 10.68 -16.41
N ARG A 68 -14.33 10.70 -17.38
CA ARG A 68 -14.77 9.50 -18.11
C ARG A 68 -13.66 8.88 -18.94
N ALA A 69 -12.85 9.69 -19.63
CA ALA A 69 -11.72 9.19 -20.43
C ALA A 69 -10.61 8.54 -19.57
N VAL A 70 -10.32 9.12 -18.40
CA VAL A 70 -9.39 8.54 -17.42
C VAL A 70 -9.91 7.20 -16.92
N ARG A 71 -11.17 7.15 -16.47
CA ARG A 71 -11.82 5.92 -16.02
C ARG A 71 -11.79 4.84 -17.09
N GLN A 72 -12.10 5.19 -18.34
CA GLN A 72 -12.06 4.27 -19.47
C GLN A 72 -10.63 3.76 -19.73
N THR A 73 -9.60 4.59 -19.53
CA THR A 73 -8.20 4.14 -19.66
C THR A 73 -7.87 3.06 -18.63
N VAL A 74 -8.22 3.28 -17.36
CA VAL A 74 -7.98 2.30 -16.29
C VAL A 74 -8.77 1.02 -16.55
N LYS A 75 -10.04 1.13 -16.98
CA LYS A 75 -10.87 0.00 -17.41
C LYS A 75 -10.21 -0.80 -18.54
N ASN A 76 -9.76 -0.13 -19.60
CA ASN A 76 -9.06 -0.78 -20.72
C ASN A 76 -7.83 -1.54 -20.26
N ARG A 77 -7.06 -0.98 -19.32
CA ARG A 77 -5.89 -1.63 -18.74
C ARG A 77 -6.27 -2.87 -17.93
N TRP A 78 -7.31 -2.79 -17.11
CA TRP A 78 -7.81 -3.95 -16.35
C TRP A 78 -8.35 -5.04 -17.28
N MET A 79 -8.96 -4.69 -18.42
CA MET A 79 -9.34 -5.65 -19.45
C MET A 79 -8.11 -6.32 -20.08
N GLN A 80 -7.07 -5.55 -20.43
CA GLN A 80 -5.82 -6.09 -20.97
C GLN A 80 -5.12 -7.04 -20.01
N TRP A 81 -5.22 -6.80 -18.71
CA TRP A 81 -4.67 -7.67 -17.67
C TRP A 81 -5.57 -8.86 -17.32
N GLY A 82 -6.73 -9.02 -17.97
CA GLY A 82 -7.69 -10.09 -17.66
C GLY A 82 -8.41 -9.95 -16.32
N ILE A 83 -8.28 -8.80 -15.65
CA ILE A 83 -8.86 -8.53 -14.33
C ILE A 83 -10.32 -8.11 -14.43
N TRP A 84 -10.67 -7.37 -15.49
CA TRP A 84 -12.03 -6.86 -15.68
C TRP A 84 -13.03 -7.99 -15.95
N GLU A 85 -14.15 -8.00 -15.24
CA GLU A 85 -15.24 -8.96 -15.47
C GLU A 85 -16.25 -8.40 -16.48
N ARG A 86 -16.80 -9.28 -17.34
CA ARG A 86 -17.73 -8.86 -18.41
C ARG A 86 -19.04 -8.25 -17.89
N ASN A 87 -19.43 -8.59 -16.67
CA ASN A 87 -20.63 -8.08 -15.99
C ASN A 87 -20.40 -6.72 -15.30
N TRP A 88 -19.16 -6.22 -15.23
CA TRP A 88 -18.86 -4.88 -14.72
C TRP A 88 -19.13 -3.85 -15.83
N THR A 89 -20.22 -3.07 -15.69
CA THR A 89 -20.60 -2.04 -16.67
C THR A 89 -19.77 -0.76 -16.47
N ASP A 90 -19.84 -0.17 -15.28
CA ASP A 90 -19.27 1.16 -14.96
C ASP A 90 -18.12 1.11 -13.94
N GLY A 91 -17.85 -0.07 -13.38
CA GLY A 91 -16.84 -0.31 -12.36
C GLY A 91 -16.95 -1.71 -11.78
N PRO A 92 -15.96 -2.16 -10.99
CA PRO A 92 -16.06 -3.41 -10.26
C PRO A 92 -17.26 -3.40 -9.30
N ILE A 93 -18.12 -4.42 -9.40
CA ILE A 93 -19.29 -4.58 -8.55
C ILE A 93 -18.99 -5.68 -7.52
N GLY A 94 -19.14 -5.35 -6.24
CA GLY A 94 -19.05 -6.33 -5.15
C GLY A 94 -17.75 -6.34 -4.36
N TRP A 95 -17.60 -7.37 -3.53
CA TRP A 95 -16.60 -7.44 -2.45
C TRP A 95 -15.39 -8.32 -2.81
N SER A 96 -15.49 -9.10 -3.88
CA SER A 96 -14.52 -10.13 -4.25
C SER A 96 -13.86 -9.83 -5.59
N TRP A 97 -12.55 -10.07 -5.65
CA TRP A 97 -11.87 -10.24 -6.93
C TRP A 97 -12.39 -11.48 -7.65
N ARG A 98 -12.14 -11.57 -8.96
CA ARG A 98 -12.37 -12.81 -9.71
C ARG A 98 -11.70 -13.96 -8.96
N ALA A 99 -12.51 -14.81 -8.33
CA ALA A 99 -12.03 -15.96 -7.60
C ALA A 99 -11.81 -17.09 -8.60
N GLY A 100 -10.55 -17.48 -8.79
CA GLY A 100 -10.24 -18.80 -9.36
C GLY A 100 -10.90 -19.87 -8.49
N GLY A 101 -11.45 -20.89 -9.13
CA GLY A 101 -12.06 -22.03 -8.47
C GLY A 101 -11.14 -22.64 -7.41
N SER A 102 -11.76 -23.22 -6.38
CA SER A 102 -11.11 -23.92 -5.28
C SER A 102 -10.11 -25.00 -5.74
N SER A 103 -8.99 -25.08 -5.00
CA SER A 103 -8.10 -26.23 -4.82
C SER A 103 -6.98 -26.52 -5.84
N GLU A 104 -5.75 -26.38 -5.36
CA GLU A 104 -4.56 -27.21 -5.67
C GLU A 104 -4.21 -27.49 -7.14
N GLN A 105 -3.98 -26.43 -7.92
CA GLN A 105 -3.03 -26.53 -9.04
C GLN A 105 -2.47 -25.14 -9.38
N TRP A 106 -1.23 -24.88 -8.99
CA TRP A 106 -0.49 -23.66 -9.34
C TRP A 106 -0.06 -23.69 -10.81
N VAL A 107 -1.02 -23.62 -11.71
CA VAL A 107 -0.78 -23.18 -13.08
C VAL A 107 -1.08 -21.69 -13.10
N ALA A 108 -0.20 -20.89 -13.71
CA ALA A 108 -0.46 -19.48 -13.98
C ALA A 108 -1.60 -19.37 -15.01
N SER A 109 -2.83 -19.65 -14.56
CA SER A 109 -4.04 -19.40 -15.32
C SER A 109 -4.34 -17.91 -15.29
N GLU A 110 -5.11 -17.44 -16.27
CA GLU A 110 -5.59 -16.05 -16.36
C GLU A 110 -6.40 -15.60 -15.13
N GLU A 111 -6.71 -16.51 -14.21
CA GLU A 111 -7.51 -16.29 -13.00
C GLU A 111 -6.72 -15.66 -11.85
N ASN A 112 -5.38 -15.63 -11.94
CA ASN A 112 -4.53 -15.09 -10.89
C ASN A 112 -4.04 -13.65 -11.12
N TYR A 113 -4.34 -13.02 -12.27
CA TYR A 113 -3.91 -11.64 -12.53
C TYR A 113 -4.50 -10.61 -11.55
N SER A 114 -5.58 -10.98 -10.87
CA SER A 114 -6.20 -10.19 -9.81
C SER A 114 -5.47 -10.27 -8.47
N ARG A 115 -4.48 -11.16 -8.29
CA ARG A 115 -3.75 -11.30 -7.02
C ARG A 115 -2.76 -10.15 -6.80
N PRO A 116 -2.44 -9.80 -5.54
CA PRO A 116 -1.61 -8.64 -5.23
C PRO A 116 -0.25 -8.66 -5.94
N TYR A 117 0.42 -9.82 -6.01
CA TYR A 117 1.68 -9.97 -6.74
C TYR A 117 1.59 -9.50 -8.20
N TYR A 118 0.64 -10.04 -8.97
CA TYR A 118 0.48 -9.72 -10.38
C TYR A 118 0.00 -8.29 -10.60
N MET A 119 -0.96 -7.82 -9.79
CA MET A 119 -1.43 -6.43 -9.84
C MET A 119 -0.28 -5.45 -9.58
N PHE A 120 0.54 -5.71 -8.57
CA PHE A 120 1.69 -4.87 -8.25
C PHE A 120 2.69 -4.84 -9.42
N HIS A 121 3.02 -5.99 -9.99
CA HIS A 121 3.94 -6.08 -11.12
C HIS A 121 3.43 -5.30 -12.34
N ASN A 122 2.14 -5.44 -12.64
CA ASN A 122 1.44 -4.71 -13.70
C ASN A 122 1.47 -3.17 -13.47
N LEU A 123 1.28 -2.72 -12.23
CA LEU A 123 1.40 -1.31 -11.87
C LEU A 123 2.83 -0.79 -12.02
N VAL A 124 3.85 -1.56 -11.62
CA VAL A 124 5.26 -1.19 -11.82
C VAL A 124 5.57 -1.03 -13.30
N PHE A 125 5.04 -1.90 -14.16
CA PHE A 125 5.21 -1.77 -15.60
C PHE A 125 4.59 -0.48 -16.17
N VAL A 126 3.39 -0.09 -15.71
CA VAL A 126 2.76 1.18 -16.09
C VAL A 126 3.59 2.36 -15.63
N GLU A 127 4.06 2.34 -14.39
CA GLU A 127 4.81 3.44 -13.81
C GLU A 127 6.18 3.60 -14.48
N ARG A 128 6.84 2.49 -14.88
CA ARG A 128 8.05 2.53 -15.70
C ARG A 128 7.80 3.29 -17.01
N LYS A 129 6.69 3.02 -17.70
CA LYS A 129 6.34 3.71 -18.95
C LYS A 129 6.08 5.21 -18.71
N ARG A 130 5.46 5.58 -17.60
CA ARG A 130 5.24 6.98 -17.22
C ARG A 130 6.57 7.71 -16.98
N ILE A 131 7.49 7.10 -16.23
CA ILE A 131 8.83 7.66 -16.00
C ILE A 131 9.59 7.82 -17.32
N GLN A 132 9.57 6.81 -18.19
CA GLN A 132 10.22 6.91 -19.51
C GLN A 132 9.61 8.06 -20.35
N ALA A 133 8.28 8.24 -20.30
CA ALA A 133 7.63 9.35 -20.98
C ALA A 133 8.02 10.72 -20.39
N GLU A 134 8.16 10.83 -19.06
CA GLU A 134 8.66 12.03 -18.37
C GLU A 134 10.09 12.36 -18.80
N LEU A 135 10.99 11.36 -18.85
CA LEU A 135 12.39 11.54 -19.25
C LEU A 135 12.54 12.01 -20.69
N ARG A 136 11.77 11.43 -21.62
CA ARG A 136 11.76 11.84 -23.04
C ARG A 136 11.33 13.30 -23.20
N GLN A 137 10.33 13.73 -22.42
CA GLN A 137 9.86 15.12 -22.44
C GLN A 137 10.86 16.09 -21.84
N ALA A 138 11.60 15.67 -20.82
CA ALA A 138 12.66 16.46 -20.21
C ALA A 138 13.91 16.59 -21.09
N GLY A 139 13.91 16.07 -22.32
CA GLY A 139 15.02 16.16 -23.25
C GLY A 139 16.18 15.21 -22.94
N SER A 140 15.96 14.17 -22.13
CA SER A 140 17.00 13.16 -21.84
C SER A 140 17.24 12.28 -23.07
N VAL A 141 18.47 12.30 -23.58
CA VAL A 141 18.87 11.71 -24.86
C VAL A 141 18.90 10.17 -24.82
N ASP A 142 19.09 9.58 -23.63
CA ASP A 142 19.27 8.12 -23.50
C ASP A 142 18.01 7.33 -23.09
N GLY A 143 16.88 7.98 -22.80
CA GLY A 143 15.57 7.33 -22.63
C GLY A 143 15.42 6.25 -21.54
N GLU A 144 16.51 5.82 -20.92
CA GLU A 144 16.58 4.73 -19.95
C GLU A 144 17.70 5.04 -18.94
N LEU A 145 17.34 5.74 -17.85
CA LEU A 145 18.21 5.82 -16.70
C LEU A 145 18.32 4.41 -16.08
N PRO A 146 19.51 3.98 -15.60
CA PRO A 146 19.71 2.69 -14.94
C PRO A 146 18.74 2.43 -13.77
N ASP A 147 18.17 3.48 -13.19
CA ASP A 147 17.30 3.44 -12.02
C ASP A 147 15.79 3.41 -12.33
N THR A 148 15.38 3.39 -13.60
CA THR A 148 13.96 3.53 -13.99
C THR A 148 13.07 2.45 -13.36
N ASN A 149 13.56 1.19 -13.30
CA ASN A 149 12.83 0.09 -12.68
C ASN A 149 12.68 0.29 -11.16
N THR A 150 13.76 0.70 -10.50
CA THR A 150 13.77 0.98 -9.04
C THR A 150 12.81 2.11 -8.71
N ARG A 151 12.84 3.20 -9.49
CA ARG A 151 11.93 4.34 -9.30
C ARG A 151 10.46 3.96 -9.52
N ALA A 152 10.18 3.14 -10.53
CA ALA A 152 8.83 2.64 -10.79
C ALA A 152 8.32 1.78 -9.63
N TYR A 153 9.15 0.84 -9.17
CA TYR A 153 8.87 0.01 -8.00
C TYR A 153 8.59 0.87 -6.75
N ASP A 154 9.47 1.84 -6.45
CA ASP A 154 9.34 2.68 -5.26
C ASP A 154 8.09 3.56 -5.29
N ARG A 155 7.72 4.10 -6.46
CA ARG A 155 6.48 4.88 -6.62
C ARG A 155 5.25 4.02 -6.36
N VAL A 156 5.18 2.82 -6.94
CA VAL A 156 4.05 1.89 -6.74
C VAL A 156 3.99 1.36 -5.31
N ARG A 157 5.12 0.98 -4.72
CA ARG A 157 5.19 0.53 -3.33
C ARG A 157 4.77 1.64 -2.37
N ARG A 158 5.26 2.86 -2.57
CA ARG A 158 4.86 4.02 -1.76
C ARG A 158 3.36 4.27 -1.89
N PHE A 159 2.81 4.21 -3.09
CA PHE A 159 1.36 4.33 -3.32
C PHE A 159 0.57 3.26 -2.55
N TRP A 160 0.99 1.99 -2.59
CA TRP A 160 0.32 0.93 -1.84
C TRP A 160 0.43 1.08 -0.33
N LEU A 161 1.58 1.56 0.15
CA LEU A 161 1.83 1.84 1.55
C LEU A 161 0.94 2.98 2.06
N THR A 162 0.91 4.12 1.35
CA THR A 162 0.10 5.29 1.73
C THR A 162 -1.40 5.01 1.67
N SER A 163 -1.82 4.16 0.73
CA SER A 163 -3.22 3.72 0.61
C SER A 163 -3.58 2.59 1.58
N GLY A 164 -2.66 2.12 2.43
CA GLY A 164 -2.91 1.09 3.43
C GLY A 164 -3.15 -0.31 2.87
N ILE A 165 -2.83 -0.53 1.59
CA ILE A 165 -2.97 -1.80 0.88
C ILE A 165 -1.80 -2.72 1.21
N TRP A 166 -0.59 -2.15 1.29
CA TRP A 166 0.63 -2.90 1.59
C TRP A 166 0.53 -3.56 2.96
N ARG A 167 0.81 -4.86 3.02
CA ARG A 167 0.97 -5.59 4.28
C ARG A 167 2.46 -5.66 4.59
N MET A 168 2.86 -5.20 5.77
CA MET A 168 4.27 -5.20 6.17
C MET A 168 4.92 -6.59 6.12
N PRO A 169 4.24 -7.70 6.46
CA PRO A 169 4.80 -9.05 6.31
C PRO A 169 5.24 -9.42 4.89
N TRP A 170 4.80 -8.70 3.85
CA TRP A 170 5.25 -8.93 2.48
C TRP A 170 6.74 -8.55 2.25
N GLY A 171 7.31 -7.67 3.09
CA GLY A 171 8.71 -7.25 2.96
C GLY A 171 9.00 -6.49 1.66
N VAL A 172 9.60 -7.17 0.67
CA VAL A 172 10.03 -6.59 -0.62
C VAL A 172 8.98 -6.80 -1.73
N ILE A 173 8.26 -7.92 -1.76
CA ILE A 173 7.28 -8.19 -2.82
C ILE A 173 5.94 -8.58 -2.21
N PRO A 174 4.81 -8.17 -2.79
CA PRO A 174 3.53 -8.56 -2.26
C PRO A 174 3.32 -10.07 -2.38
N GLY A 175 2.63 -10.64 -1.39
CA GLY A 175 2.18 -12.02 -1.44
C GLY A 175 0.99 -12.23 -2.39
N MET A 176 0.38 -13.41 -2.29
CA MET A 176 -0.72 -13.83 -3.16
C MET A 176 -2.12 -13.50 -2.62
N SER A 177 -2.26 -13.14 -1.34
CA SER A 177 -3.56 -12.90 -0.71
C SER A 177 -3.78 -11.43 -0.41
N TRP A 178 -4.95 -10.91 -0.72
CA TRP A 178 -5.31 -9.52 -0.44
C TRP A 178 -5.57 -9.28 1.04
N LYS A 179 -5.38 -8.04 1.49
CA LYS A 179 -5.61 -7.66 2.90
C LYS A 179 -7.04 -7.92 3.39
N HIS A 180 -8.06 -7.75 2.54
CA HIS A 180 -9.46 -8.04 2.85
C HIS A 180 -9.82 -9.53 2.85
N GLU A 181 -8.93 -10.41 2.40
CA GLU A 181 -9.13 -11.87 2.47
C GLU A 181 -8.75 -12.43 3.85
N HIS A 182 -8.12 -11.61 4.72
CA HIS A 182 -7.78 -11.99 6.08
C HIS A 182 -8.83 -11.49 7.07
N ALA A 183 -9.00 -12.22 8.19
CA ALA A 183 -9.86 -11.77 9.28
C ALA A 183 -9.38 -10.43 9.86
N LEU A 184 -10.31 -9.57 10.26
CA LEU A 184 -9.99 -8.25 10.83
C LEU A 184 -9.02 -8.34 12.02
N GLY A 185 -9.20 -9.31 12.91
CA GLY A 185 -8.30 -9.50 14.06
C GLY A 185 -6.86 -9.84 13.69
N VAL A 186 -6.64 -10.51 12.56
CA VAL A 186 -5.29 -10.80 12.03
C VAL A 186 -4.65 -9.51 11.53
N ILE A 187 -5.36 -8.73 10.72
CA ILE A 187 -4.86 -7.44 10.21
C ILE A 187 -4.63 -6.45 11.34
N ASP A 188 -5.52 -6.41 12.32
CA ASP A 188 -5.42 -5.56 13.49
C ASP A 188 -4.15 -5.85 14.29
N LYS A 189 -3.90 -7.13 14.60
CA LYS A 189 -2.69 -7.59 15.27
C LYS A 189 -1.43 -7.24 14.47
N GLU A 190 -1.42 -7.50 13.17
CA GLU A 190 -0.31 -7.13 12.27
C GLU A 190 -0.03 -5.62 12.34
N GLU A 191 -1.04 -4.75 12.19
CA GLU A 191 -0.83 -3.30 12.24
C GLU A 191 -0.32 -2.81 13.61
N MET A 192 -0.74 -3.47 14.69
CA MET A 192 -0.23 -3.16 16.05
C MET A 192 1.24 -3.53 16.22
N GLU A 193 1.61 -4.75 15.84
CA GLU A 193 3.00 -5.23 15.92
C GLU A 193 3.93 -4.33 15.10
N ASN A 194 3.52 -3.94 13.89
CA ASN A 194 4.29 -3.01 13.06
C ASN A 194 4.45 -1.62 13.69
N THR A 195 3.39 -1.11 14.34
CA THR A 195 3.48 0.20 15.02
C THR A 195 4.45 0.13 16.19
N LEU A 196 4.43 -0.97 16.94
CA LEU A 196 5.34 -1.20 18.07
C LEU A 196 6.79 -1.41 17.61
N GLU A 197 7.03 -2.11 16.50
CA GLU A 197 8.37 -2.27 15.92
C GLU A 197 8.95 -0.93 15.44
N ASN A 198 8.15 -0.11 14.75
CA ASN A 198 8.58 1.22 14.32
C ASN A 198 8.83 2.19 15.49
N LEU A 199 8.22 1.96 16.67
CA LEU A 199 8.49 2.72 17.89
C LEU A 199 9.73 2.22 18.64
N LYS A 200 10.07 0.93 18.53
CA LYS A 200 11.31 0.35 19.09
C LYS A 200 12.55 0.76 18.28
N ILE A 201 12.38 1.02 16.99
CA ILE A 201 13.42 1.54 16.11
C ILE A 201 13.28 3.07 16.05
N GLY A 202 13.76 3.78 17.07
CA GLY A 202 13.72 5.25 17.09
C GLY A 202 14.43 5.90 15.88
N PRO A 203 14.18 7.18 15.57
CA PRO A 203 14.70 7.87 14.38
C PRO A 203 16.21 8.21 14.45
N SER A 204 17.01 7.45 15.19
CA SER A 204 18.45 7.60 15.25
C SER A 204 19.11 6.26 15.50
N GLY A 205 19.42 5.55 14.41
CA GLY A 205 20.35 4.42 14.40
C GLY A 205 21.80 4.91 14.62
N ARG A 206 22.06 5.64 15.71
CA ARG A 206 23.42 5.79 16.23
C ARG A 206 23.61 4.66 17.23
N ALA A 207 24.23 3.59 16.75
CA ALA A 207 24.74 2.54 17.61
C ALA A 207 25.59 3.17 18.72
N LEU A 208 25.14 3.06 19.96
CA LEU A 208 26.06 3.11 21.09
C LEU A 208 26.67 1.72 21.15
N SER A 209 27.83 1.56 20.51
CA SER A 209 28.71 0.43 20.80
C SER A 209 29.05 0.50 22.28
N GLY A 210 28.71 -0.56 23.02
CA GLY A 210 29.26 -0.78 24.35
C GLY A 210 30.78 -0.85 24.23
N SER A 211 31.44 0.20 24.69
CA SER A 211 32.83 0.15 25.12
C SER A 211 32.83 -0.39 26.55
N GLU A 212 32.84 -1.71 26.69
CA GLU A 212 33.36 -2.36 27.89
C GLU A 212 34.83 -2.66 27.63
N ASP A 213 35.69 -1.68 27.91
CA ASP A 213 37.12 -1.87 28.08
C ASP A 213 37.66 -0.66 28.84
N ALA A 214 37.68 -0.74 30.17
CA ALA A 214 38.76 -0.25 31.02
C ALA A 214 38.42 -0.41 32.50
N GLU A 215 39.48 -0.74 33.26
CA GLU A 215 39.60 -0.80 34.72
C GLU A 215 39.13 -2.15 35.32
N GLU A 216 39.93 -2.90 36.08
CA GLU A 216 41.09 -2.51 36.89
C GLU A 216 41.86 -3.76 37.39
N GLU A 217 43.16 -3.57 37.65
CA GLU A 217 44.04 -4.34 38.57
C GLU A 217 44.38 -5.81 38.23
N GLY A 218 45.60 -6.32 38.43
CA GLY A 218 46.80 -5.86 39.10
C GLY A 218 47.72 -7.08 39.30
N MET A 219 48.95 -6.85 39.76
CA MET A 219 49.88 -7.84 40.33
C MET A 219 50.61 -8.78 39.35
N THR A 220 51.86 -8.49 38.96
CA THR A 220 53.16 -8.68 39.68
C THR A 220 53.90 -9.98 39.34
N ASN A 221 55.23 -9.84 39.28
CA ASN A 221 56.33 -10.80 39.40
C ASN A 221 56.85 -11.44 38.10
N PHE A 222 58.07 -11.06 37.67
CA PHE A 222 59.38 -11.62 38.09
C PHE A 222 59.43 -13.12 37.79
N GLN A 223 60.27 -13.63 36.89
CA GLN A 223 61.71 -13.41 36.70
C GLN A 223 62.13 -13.81 35.28
#